data_AF-A0A2M7X7V9-F1
#
_entry.id   AF-A0A2M7X7V9-F1
#
_cell.length_a   1.000
_cell.length_b   1.000
_cell.length_c   1.000
_cell.angle_alpha   90.00
_cell.angle_beta   90.00
_cell.angle_gamma   90.00
#
_symmetry.space_group_name_H-M   'P 1'
#
loop_
_entity.id
_entity.type
_entity.pdbx_description
1 polymer ?
#
loop_
_entity_poly.entity_id
_entity_poly.type
_entity_poly.pdbx_seq_one_letter_code
_entity_poly.pdbx_strand_id
1 'polypeptide(L)'
;ERKLISRSEYDAALSARDQALARLASAQAAIKVAQSQVAQRSAAVQNAELDVQYTVIRAPVDGVVLSRTVEPGQTVAASFQTPVLFSIAEDLSQMQIDLNIDEADVGQVRQGLSVRFT
;
A
#
# COMPACT_ATOMS: atom_id res chain seq x y z
N GLU A 1 -42.70 -57.92 5.20
CA GLU A 1 -43.42 -56.63 5.12
C GLU A 1 -42.43 -55.46 5.03
N ARG A 2 -42.11 -54.98 3.82
CA ARG A 2 -41.18 -53.85 3.63
C ARG A 2 -41.64 -52.99 2.46
N LYS A 3 -42.80 -52.34 2.62
CA LYS A 3 -43.37 -51.36 1.66
C LYS A 3 -44.31 -50.36 2.37
N LEU A 4 -43.91 -49.85 3.54
CA LEU A 4 -44.73 -48.97 4.39
C LEU A 4 -44.50 -47.46 4.15
N ILE A 5 -43.92 -47.08 3.02
CA ILE A 5 -43.81 -45.67 2.64
C ILE A 5 -44.26 -45.52 1.19
N SER A 6 -45.19 -44.61 0.95
CA SER A 6 -45.64 -44.26 -0.39
C SER A 6 -44.47 -43.68 -1.18
N ARG A 7 -44.32 -44.04 -2.46
CA ARG A 7 -43.29 -43.44 -3.34
C ARG A 7 -43.37 -41.90 -3.32
N SER A 8 -44.59 -41.37 -3.21
CA SER A 8 -44.84 -39.93 -3.08
C SER A 8 -44.32 -39.34 -1.77
N GLU A 9 -44.35 -40.07 -0.66
CA GLU A 9 -43.85 -39.58 0.64
C GLU A 9 -42.31 -39.59 0.66
N TYR A 10 -41.71 -40.62 0.06
CA TYR A 10 -40.25 -40.69 -0.10
C TYR A 10 -39.73 -39.56 -0.99
N ASP A 11 -40.38 -39.30 -2.13
CA ASP A 11 -40.00 -38.21 -3.04
C ASP A 11 -40.22 -36.83 -2.38
N ALA A 12 -41.28 -36.67 -1.58
CA ALA A 12 -41.52 -35.46 -0.79
C ALA A 12 -40.43 -35.24 0.28
N ALA A 13 -40.00 -36.30 0.98
CA ALA A 13 -38.93 -36.22 1.96
C ALA A 13 -37.57 -35.90 1.33
N LEU A 14 -37.28 -36.46 0.14
CA LEU A 14 -36.08 -36.11 -0.62
C LEU A 14 -36.09 -34.63 -1.05
N SER A 15 -37.20 -34.15 -1.62
CA SER A 15 -37.35 -32.74 -2.01
C SER A 15 -37.20 -31.80 -0.80
N ALA A 16 -37.78 -32.15 0.35
CA ALA A 16 -37.63 -31.36 1.58
C ALA A 16 -36.18 -31.32 2.08
N ARG A 17 -35.45 -32.45 2.00
CA ARG A 17 -34.02 -32.52 2.31
C ARG A 17 -33.21 -31.63 1.37
N ASP A 18 -33.44 -31.72 0.07
CA ASP A 18 -32.69 -30.95 -0.92
C ASP A 18 -32.94 -29.44 -0.77
N GLN A 19 -34.18 -29.04 -0.46
CA GLN A 19 -34.50 -27.66 -0.10
C GLN A 19 -33.77 -27.19 1.16
N ALA A 20 -33.69 -28.04 2.19
CA ALA A 20 -32.96 -27.72 3.42
C ALA A 20 -31.45 -27.58 3.16
N LEU A 21 -30.87 -28.44 2.34
CA LEU A 21 -29.46 -28.36 1.92
C LEU A 21 -29.19 -27.09 1.10
N ALA A 22 -30.07 -26.74 0.16
CA ALA A 22 -29.96 -25.52 -0.61
C ALA A 22 -30.04 -24.26 0.26
N ARG A 23 -30.93 -24.25 1.27
CA ARG A 23 -31.03 -23.17 2.26
C ARG A 23 -29.79 -23.05 3.14
N LEU A 24 -29.21 -24.19 3.53
CA LEU A 24 -27.98 -24.21 4.30
C LEU A 24 -26.80 -23.67 3.47
N ALA A 25 -26.68 -24.09 2.21
CA ALA A 25 -25.66 -23.59 1.31
C ALA A 25 -25.80 -22.07 1.05
N SER A 26 -27.04 -21.57 0.87
CA SER A 26 -27.27 -20.13 0.69
C SER A 26 -26.96 -19.33 1.95
N ALA A 27 -27.30 -19.85 3.14
CA ALA A 27 -26.94 -19.22 4.41
C ALA A 27 -25.42 -19.18 4.63
N GLN A 28 -24.70 -20.25 4.30
CA GLN A 28 -23.24 -20.29 4.35
C GLN A 28 -22.61 -19.29 3.38
N ALA A 29 -23.13 -19.18 2.16
CA ALA A 29 -22.69 -18.18 1.19
C ALA A 29 -22.93 -16.75 1.70
N ALA A 30 -24.09 -16.49 2.31
CA ALA A 30 -24.41 -15.19 2.90
C ALA A 30 -23.43 -14.81 4.03
N ILE A 31 -23.06 -15.77 4.89
CA ILE A 31 -22.05 -15.56 5.93
C ILE A 31 -20.70 -15.18 5.30
N LYS A 32 -20.28 -15.91 4.25
CA LYS A 32 -19.02 -15.61 3.55
C LYS A 32 -19.02 -14.21 2.93
N VAL A 33 -20.14 -13.80 2.33
CA VAL A 33 -20.31 -12.44 1.79
C VAL A 33 -20.21 -11.40 2.91
N ALA A 34 -20.89 -11.62 4.04
CA ALA A 34 -20.82 -10.71 5.19
C ALA A 34 -19.39 -10.60 5.76
N GLN A 35 -18.66 -11.71 5.85
CA GLN A 35 -17.26 -11.71 6.26
C GLN A 35 -16.37 -10.90 5.30
N SER A 36 -16.55 -11.08 3.99
CA SER A 36 -15.83 -10.27 2.99
C SER A 36 -16.16 -8.78 3.10
N GLN A 37 -17.41 -8.42 3.39
CA GLN A 37 -17.80 -7.02 3.60
C GLN A 37 -17.16 -6.43 4.85
N VAL A 38 -17.06 -7.22 5.94
CA VAL A 38 -16.34 -6.80 7.15
C VAL A 38 -14.85 -6.57 6.85
N ALA A 39 -14.21 -7.47 6.10
CA ALA A 39 -12.82 -7.31 5.70
C ALA A 39 -12.61 -6.04 4.84
N GLN A 40 -13.50 -5.80 3.87
CA GLN A 40 -13.48 -4.59 3.04
C GLN A 40 -13.62 -3.31 3.88
N ARG A 41 -14.57 -3.29 4.82
CA ARG A 41 -14.77 -2.13 5.71
C ARG A 41 -13.59 -1.93 6.64
N SER A 42 -13.00 -3.01 7.14
CA SER A 42 -11.80 -2.94 7.99
C SER A 42 -10.62 -2.34 7.24
N ALA A 43 -10.43 -2.73 5.97
CA ALA A 43 -9.41 -2.13 5.10
C ALA A 43 -9.68 -0.63 4.83
N ALA A 44 -10.96 -0.25 4.65
CA ALA A 44 -11.32 1.16 4.49
C ALA A 44 -11.00 1.99 5.74
N VAL A 45 -11.23 1.44 6.95
CA VAL A 45 -10.83 2.08 8.20
C VAL A 45 -9.31 2.21 8.30
N GLN A 46 -8.56 1.16 7.98
CA GLN A 46 -7.10 1.20 7.97
C GLN A 46 -6.56 2.27 7.00
N ASN A 47 -7.15 2.39 5.81
CA ASN A 47 -6.78 3.44 4.86
C ASN A 47 -7.05 4.84 5.42
N ALA A 48 -8.21 5.05 6.05
CA ALA A 48 -8.51 6.33 6.69
C ALA A 48 -7.55 6.65 7.85
N GLU A 49 -7.15 5.64 8.62
CA GLU A 49 -6.12 5.80 9.66
C GLU A 49 -4.74 6.16 9.07
N LEU A 50 -4.36 5.55 7.94
CA LEU A 50 -3.15 5.89 7.21
C LEU A 50 -3.18 7.33 6.67
N ASP A 51 -4.32 7.77 6.13
CA ASP A 51 -4.49 9.15 5.64
C ASP A 51 -4.30 10.16 6.77
N VAL A 52 -4.81 9.85 7.98
CA VAL A 52 -4.55 10.66 9.18
C VAL A 52 -3.07 10.62 9.56
N GLN A 53 -2.39 9.47 9.48
CA GLN A 53 -0.95 9.40 9.74
C GLN A 53 -0.13 10.22 8.75
N TYR A 54 -0.53 10.26 7.47
CA TYR A 54 0.12 11.09 6.45
C TYR A 54 -0.03 12.61 6.69
N THR A 55 -0.92 13.04 7.59
CA THR A 55 -0.99 14.46 8.01
C THR A 55 0.23 14.89 8.83
N VAL A 56 0.94 13.93 9.43
CA VAL A 56 2.15 14.18 10.22
C VAL A 56 3.37 13.74 9.42
N ILE A 57 4.07 14.70 8.83
CA ILE A 57 5.29 14.43 8.07
C ILE A 57 6.44 14.09 9.03
N ARG A 58 6.94 12.86 8.96
CA ARG A 58 8.09 12.36 9.73
C ARG A 58 9.28 12.14 8.80
N ALA A 59 10.49 12.24 9.35
CA ALA A 59 11.71 11.91 8.63
C ALA A 59 11.74 10.40 8.30
N PRO A 60 12.02 10.00 7.05
CA PRO A 60 12.11 8.59 6.67
C PRO A 60 13.42 7.93 7.14
N VAL A 61 14.46 8.73 7.40
CA VAL A 61 15.80 8.29 7.84
C VAL A 61 16.35 9.25 8.90
N ASP A 62 17.23 8.74 9.74
CA ASP A 62 18.04 9.57 10.65
C ASP A 62 19.10 10.33 9.83
N GLY A 63 19.26 11.63 10.09
CA GLY A 63 20.15 12.47 9.29
C GLY A 63 20.05 13.95 9.64
N VAL A 64 20.68 14.80 8.84
CA VAL A 64 20.68 16.26 9.00
C VAL A 64 19.79 16.92 7.95
N VAL A 65 18.93 17.85 8.38
CA VAL A 65 18.08 18.64 7.47
C VAL A 65 18.94 19.64 6.70
N LEU A 66 19.04 19.46 5.39
CA LEU A 66 19.80 20.33 4.48
C LEU A 66 19.02 21.59 4.11
N SER A 67 17.73 21.42 3.80
CA SER A 67 16.88 22.52 3.36
C SER A 67 15.42 22.29 3.74
N ARG A 68 14.71 23.39 4.03
CA ARG A 68 13.27 23.46 4.27
C ARG A 68 12.64 24.36 3.21
N THR A 69 11.79 23.79 2.37
CA THR A 69 11.21 24.49 1.20
C THR A 69 9.81 25.05 1.48
N VAL A 70 9.26 24.81 2.67
CA VAL A 70 7.89 25.20 3.04
C VAL A 70 7.81 25.96 4.35
N GLU A 71 6.83 26.86 4.41
CA GLU A 71 6.51 27.64 5.61
C GLU A 71 5.15 27.25 6.21
N PRO A 72 5.00 27.35 7.55
CA PRO A 72 3.71 27.12 8.19
C PRO A 72 2.63 28.03 7.61
N GLY A 73 1.51 27.46 7.17
CA GLY A 73 0.38 28.19 6.59
C GLY A 73 0.36 28.25 5.05
N GLN A 74 1.41 27.76 4.39
CA GLN A 74 1.41 27.59 2.93
C GLN A 74 0.57 26.38 2.52
N THR A 75 -0.37 26.56 1.61
CA THR A 75 -1.16 25.46 1.05
C THR A 75 -0.31 24.61 0.13
N VAL A 76 -0.08 23.35 0.51
CA VAL A 76 0.57 22.35 -0.35
C VAL A 76 -0.50 21.51 -1.03
N ALA A 77 -0.54 21.55 -2.37
CA ALA A 77 -1.42 20.70 -3.15
C ALA A 77 -0.67 19.42 -3.56
N ALA A 78 -0.76 18.37 -2.73
CA ALA A 78 -0.08 17.10 -2.97
C ALA A 78 -0.58 16.34 -4.22
N SER A 79 -1.67 16.77 -4.84
CA SER A 79 -2.37 16.05 -5.91
C SER A 79 -1.83 16.29 -7.33
N PHE A 80 -1.02 17.33 -7.57
CA PHE A 80 -0.52 17.66 -8.93
C PHE A 80 1.00 17.67 -9.05
N GLN A 81 1.72 18.08 -8.01
CA GLN A 81 3.18 17.96 -7.90
C GLN A 81 3.45 17.77 -6.41
N THR A 82 4.15 16.71 -6.02
CA THR A 82 4.53 16.50 -4.61
C THR A 82 5.79 17.32 -4.33
N PRO A 83 5.70 18.52 -3.70
CA PRO A 83 6.89 19.30 -3.43
C PRO A 83 7.76 18.58 -2.41
N VAL A 84 9.08 18.65 -2.59
CA VAL A 84 10.03 18.21 -1.56
C VAL A 84 9.98 19.23 -0.42
N LEU A 85 9.32 18.85 0.67
CA LEU A 85 9.14 19.71 1.85
C LEU A 85 10.44 19.91 2.61
N PHE A 86 11.21 18.83 2.75
CA PHE A 86 12.48 18.77 3.48
C PHE A 86 13.47 17.91 2.72
N SER A 87 14.73 18.35 2.62
CA SER A 87 15.83 17.53 2.14
C SER A 87 16.67 17.08 3.34
N ILE A 88 16.89 15.78 3.48
CA ILE A 88 17.63 15.17 4.59
C ILE A 88 18.82 14.40 3.99
N ALA A 89 20.02 14.66 4.51
CA ALA A 89 21.20 13.84 4.24
C ALA A 89 21.41 12.84 5.39
N GLU A 90 21.49 11.56 5.04
CA GLU A 90 21.74 10.46 5.99
C GLU A 90 23.18 10.51 6.54
N ASP A 91 24.16 10.76 5.67
CA ASP A 91 25.57 10.82 6.05
C ASP A 91 26.33 11.86 5.22
N LEU A 92 26.90 12.86 5.90
CA LEU A 92 27.77 13.87 5.29
C LEU A 92 29.23 13.41 5.18
N SER A 93 29.57 12.22 5.69
CA SER A 93 30.92 11.65 5.60
C SER A 93 31.25 11.15 4.19
N GLN A 94 30.25 10.75 3.42
CA GLN A 94 30.38 10.32 2.02
C GLN A 94 29.83 11.42 1.11
N MET A 95 30.72 12.27 0.59
CA MET A 95 30.34 13.34 -0.35
C MET A 95 30.76 12.97 -1.77
N GLN A 96 29.82 13.02 -2.70
CA GLN A 96 30.10 12.98 -4.14
C GLN A 96 30.26 14.41 -4.65
N ILE A 97 31.32 14.64 -5.44
CA ILE A 97 31.56 15.90 -6.13
C ILE A 97 31.36 15.64 -7.61
N ASP A 98 30.37 16.30 -8.21
CA ASP A 98 30.17 16.29 -9.65
C ASP A 98 30.96 17.46 -10.27
N LEU A 99 31.94 17.13 -11.11
CA LEU A 99 32.77 18.10 -11.82
C LEU A 99 32.38 18.12 -13.29
N ASN A 100 32.10 19.31 -13.82
CA ASN A 100 31.91 19.50 -15.25
C ASN A 100 33.28 19.65 -15.91
N ILE A 101 33.57 18.82 -16.91
CA ILE A 101 34.83 18.81 -17.67
C ILE A 101 34.51 19.15 -19.12
N ASP A 102 35.37 19.95 -19.74
CA ASP A 102 35.25 20.29 -21.15
C ASP A 102 35.47 19.04 -22.02
N GLU A 103 34.69 18.91 -23.10
CA GLU A 103 34.73 17.73 -23.98
C GLU A 103 36.13 17.47 -24.56
N ALA A 104 36.95 18.51 -24.73
CA ALA A 104 38.34 18.37 -25.18
C ALA A 104 39.23 17.59 -24.19
N ASP A 105 38.91 17.63 -22.90
CA ASP A 105 39.73 17.08 -21.82
C ASP A 105 39.20 15.72 -21.31
N VAL A 106 38.00 15.30 -21.72
CA VAL A 106 37.38 14.03 -21.29
C VAL A 106 38.24 12.81 -21.63
N GLY A 107 39.05 12.87 -22.69
CA GLY A 107 39.94 11.78 -23.11
C GLY A 107 41.06 11.46 -22.10
N GLN A 108 41.34 12.37 -21.16
CA GLN A 108 42.34 12.18 -20.11
C GLN A 108 41.75 11.61 -18.81
N VAL A 109 40.42 11.56 -18.69
CA VAL A 109 39.71 11.10 -17.49
C VAL A 109 39.68 9.58 -17.45
N ARG A 110 40.06 9.00 -16.30
CA ARG A 110 40.06 7.55 -16.06
C ARG A 110 39.65 7.25 -14.63
N GLN A 111 39.05 6.08 -14.41
CA GLN A 111 38.69 5.63 -13.07
C GLN A 111 39.93 5.51 -12.19
N GLY A 112 39.85 6.05 -10.96
CA GLY A 112 40.97 6.06 -10.01
C GLY A 112 41.97 7.20 -10.20
N LEU A 113 41.70 8.15 -11.10
CA LEU A 113 42.49 9.38 -11.21
C LEU A 113 42.47 10.14 -9.87
N SER A 114 43.64 10.45 -9.33
CA SER A 114 43.75 11.26 -8.11
C SER A 114 43.41 12.71 -8.43
N VAL A 115 42.45 13.27 -7.69
CA VAL A 115 41.96 14.64 -7.86
C VAL A 115 42.21 15.41 -6.57
N ARG A 116 42.55 16.69 -6.70
CA ARG A 116 42.64 17.63 -5.59
C ARG A 116 41.66 18.76 -5.86
N PHE A 117 40.79 19.02 -4.89
CA PHE A 117 39.90 20.17 -4.86
C PHE A 117 40.24 21.03 -3.64
N THR A 118 39.94 22.32 -3.72
CA THR A 118 40.03 23.31 -2.63
C THR A 118 38.72 24.03 -2.54
#